data_AF-A0A9W3JGH8-F1
#
_entry.id   AF-A0A9W3JGH8-F1
#
_cell.length_a   1.000
_cell.length_b   1.000
_cell.length_c   1.000
_cell.angle_alpha   90.00
_cell.angle_beta   90.00
_cell.angle_gamma   90.00
#
_symmetry.space_group_name_H-M   'P 1'
#
loop_
_entity.id
_entity.type
_entity.pdbx_description
1 polymer ?
#
loop_
_entity_poly.entity_id
_entity_poly.type
_entity_poly.pdbx_seq_one_letter_code
_entity_poly.pdbx_strand_id
1 'polypeptide(L)'
;MTALPYVMVILVVLVMFSILIYGTAPSNVAKITAVVVMVLSFIGLGIGGYLQTIDMDQAVKQKNERLVYNEKKQEELITEKLKLSITDILIEPVSKTEYYKVTTNTGIYKLAYAYDPNNRVIGFKEFKQITSTIN
;
A
#
# COMPACT_ATOMS: atom_id res chain seq x y z
N MET A 1 9.16 3.45 12.58
CA MET A 1 9.97 2.34 12.02
C MET A 1 9.57 1.07 12.75
N THR A 2 9.23 -0.01 12.05
CA THR A 2 8.88 -1.28 12.69
C THR A 2 10.17 -1.98 13.13
N ALA A 3 10.23 -2.47 14.37
CA ALA A 3 11.41 -3.16 14.91
C ALA A 3 11.55 -4.61 14.37
N LEU A 4 10.45 -5.17 13.88
CA LEU A 4 10.32 -6.54 13.39
C LEU A 4 11.39 -6.94 12.33
N PRO A 5 11.66 -6.18 11.26
CA PRO A 5 12.68 -6.55 10.27
C PRO A 5 14.10 -6.62 10.87
N TYR A 6 14.42 -5.75 11.83
CA TYR A 6 15.73 -5.78 12.50
C TYR A 6 15.88 -7.02 13.38
N VAL A 7 14.81 -7.39 14.10
CA VAL A 7 14.78 -8.61 14.91
C VAL A 7 14.96 -9.85 14.03
N MET A 8 14.28 -9.92 12.88
CA MET A 8 14.45 -11.04 11.94
C MET A 8 15.89 -11.18 11.46
N VAL A 9 16.55 -10.07 11.10
CA VAL A 9 17.96 -10.10 10.67
C VAL A 9 18.87 -10.63 11.78
N ILE A 10 18.66 -10.20 13.03
CA ILE A 10 19.42 -10.72 14.18
C ILE A 10 19.21 -12.22 14.33
N LEU A 11 17.98 -12.72 14.21
CA LEU A 11 17.69 -14.16 14.30
C LEU A 11 18.38 -14.96 13.18
N VAL A 12 18.41 -14.45 11.95
CA VAL A 12 19.16 -15.08 10.85
C VAL A 12 20.66 -15.15 11.17
N VAL A 13 21.22 -14.04 11.68
CA VAL A 13 22.63 -13.99 12.09
C VAL A 13 22.91 -15.03 13.19
N LEU A 14 22.05 -15.15 14.19
CA LEU A 14 22.18 -16.16 15.25
C LEU A 14 22.12 -17.59 14.73
N VAL A 15 21.27 -17.89 13.74
CA VAL A 15 21.26 -19.20 13.07
C VAL A 15 22.61 -19.47 12.40
N MET A 16 23.12 -18.51 11.63
CA MET A 16 24.40 -18.67 10.92
C MET A 16 25.57 -18.89 11.89
N PHE A 17 25.64 -18.12 12.98
CA PHE A 17 26.66 -18.32 14.02
C PHE A 17 26.52 -19.67 14.71
N SER A 18 25.29 -20.13 14.96
CA SER A 18 25.04 -21.42 15.59
C SER A 18 25.49 -22.60 14.71
N ILE A 19 25.32 -22.50 13.38
CA ILE A 19 25.82 -23.50 12.43
C ILE A 19 27.35 -23.58 12.48
N LEU A 20 28.04 -22.43 12.49
CA LEU A 20 29.50 -22.36 12.58
C LEU A 20 30.02 -22.99 13.88
N ILE A 21 29.41 -22.67 15.02
CA ILE A 21 29.82 -23.21 16.32
C ILE A 21 29.61 -24.72 16.36
N TYR A 22 28.49 -25.24 15.84
CA TYR A 22 28.23 -26.67 15.81
C TYR A 22 29.30 -27.46 15.04
N GLY A 23 29.74 -26.92 13.90
CA GLY A 23 30.73 -27.56 13.03
C GLY A 23 32.19 -27.45 13.50
N THR A 24 32.51 -26.42 14.30
CA THR A 24 33.92 -26.08 14.61
C THR A 24 34.28 -26.18 16.09
N ALA A 25 33.31 -26.14 17.01
CA ALA A 25 33.61 -26.15 18.43
C ALA A 25 34.05 -27.54 18.92
N PRO A 26 35.12 -27.65 19.73
CA PRO A 26 35.55 -28.92 20.31
C PRO A 26 34.68 -29.34 21.52
N SER A 27 34.04 -28.38 22.20
CA SER A 27 33.24 -28.63 23.39
C SER A 27 31.82 -29.09 23.06
N ASN A 28 31.39 -30.22 23.65
CA ASN A 28 30.01 -30.70 23.55
C ASN A 28 29.01 -29.71 24.15
N VAL A 29 29.38 -29.01 25.22
CA VAL A 29 28.52 -27.97 25.81
C VAL A 29 28.26 -26.86 24.81
N ALA A 30 29.30 -26.37 24.12
CA ALA A 30 29.16 -25.33 23.10
C ALA A 30 28.29 -25.77 21.91
N LYS A 31 28.42 -27.03 21.48
CA LYS A 31 27.56 -27.59 20.42
C LYS A 31 26.10 -27.66 20.84
N ILE A 32 25.82 -28.11 22.05
CA ILE A 32 24.44 -28.18 22.59
C ILE A 32 23.86 -26.77 22.70
N THR A 33 24.62 -25.81 23.24
CA THR A 33 24.18 -24.41 23.32
C THR A 33 23.87 -23.84 21.93
N ALA A 34 24.71 -24.11 20.93
CA ALA A 34 24.46 -23.66 19.55
C ALA A 34 23.17 -24.26 18.97
N VAL A 35 22.90 -25.55 19.20
CA VAL A 35 21.64 -26.18 18.76
C VAL A 35 20.43 -25.53 19.43
N VAL A 36 20.49 -25.26 20.73
CA VAL A 36 19.39 -24.59 21.44
C VAL A 36 19.14 -23.18 20.90
N VAL A 37 20.19 -22.39 20.71
CA VAL A 37 20.07 -21.03 20.13
C VAL A 37 19.52 -21.07 18.71
N MET A 38 19.94 -22.06 17.91
CA MET A 38 19.45 -22.27 16.56
C MET A 38 17.94 -22.57 16.54
N VAL A 39 17.48 -23.50 17.37
CA VAL A 39 16.05 -23.87 17.46
C VAL A 39 15.20 -22.66 17.88
N LEU A 40 15.62 -21.93 18.91
CA LEU A 40 14.91 -20.72 19.36
C LEU A 40 14.86 -19.66 18.25
N SER A 41 15.95 -19.52 17.49
CA SER A 41 16.00 -18.56 16.39
C SER A 41 15.06 -18.95 15.25
N PHE A 42 14.94 -20.24 14.92
CA PHE A 42 13.96 -20.73 13.95
C PHE A 42 12.51 -20.50 14.39
N ILE A 43 12.20 -20.73 15.66
CA ILE A 43 10.87 -20.43 16.21
C ILE A 43 10.57 -18.93 16.07
N GLY A 44 11.53 -18.07 16.42
CA GLY A 44 11.40 -16.62 16.28
C GLY A 44 11.19 -16.18 14.83
N LEU A 45 11.90 -16.79 13.87
CA LEU A 45 11.72 -16.52 12.44
C LEU A 45 10.33 -16.93 11.95
N GLY A 46 9.81 -18.07 12.40
CA GLY A 46 8.47 -18.53 12.05
C GLY A 46 7.38 -17.57 12.53
N ILE A 47 7.43 -17.17 13.81
CA ILE A 47 6.48 -16.21 14.40
C ILE A 47 6.62 -14.83 13.74
N GLY A 48 7.84 -14.34 13.58
CA GLY A 48 8.09 -13.05 12.97
C GLY A 48 7.56 -13.01 11.53
N GLY A 49 7.84 -14.05 10.75
CA GLY A 49 7.39 -14.14 9.35
C GLY A 49 5.86 -14.09 9.26
N TYR A 50 5.18 -14.81 10.15
CA TYR A 50 3.72 -14.77 10.24
C TYR A 50 3.18 -13.37 10.57
N LEU A 51 3.77 -12.68 11.55
CA LEU A 51 3.36 -11.29 11.88
C LEU A 51 3.55 -10.33 10.70
N GLN A 52 4.66 -10.47 9.96
CA GLN A 52 4.91 -9.65 8.77
C GLN A 52 3.84 -9.89 7.68
N THR A 53 3.39 -11.13 7.50
CA THR A 53 2.32 -11.43 6.53
C THR A 53 0.99 -10.78 6.92
N ILE A 54 0.64 -10.75 8.22
CA ILE A 54 -0.56 -10.07 8.72
C ILE A 54 -0.47 -8.57 8.48
N ASP A 55 0.66 -7.94 8.82
CA ASP A 55 0.85 -6.51 8.64
C ASP A 55 0.73 -6.12 7.16
N MET A 56 1.29 -6.94 6.26
CA MET A 56 1.16 -6.74 4.82
C MET A 56 -0.29 -6.88 4.35
N ASP A 57 -1.01 -7.90 4.82
CA ASP A 57 -2.42 -8.11 4.45
C ASP A 57 -3.30 -6.95 4.93
N GLN A 58 -3.10 -6.47 6.16
CA GLN A 58 -3.80 -5.30 6.68
C GLN A 58 -3.47 -4.04 5.88
N ALA A 59 -2.21 -3.83 5.50
CA ALA A 59 -1.80 -2.69 4.69
C ALA A 59 -2.45 -2.73 3.29
N VAL A 60 -2.53 -3.92 2.67
CA VAL A 60 -3.22 -4.11 1.39
C VAL A 60 -4.71 -3.85 1.53
N LYS A 61 -5.35 -4.39 2.59
CA LYS A 61 -6.76 -4.15 2.86
C LYS A 61 -7.08 -2.67 3.04
N GLN A 62 -6.29 -1.96 3.86
CA GLN A 62 -6.45 -0.51 4.03
C GLN A 62 -6.24 0.26 2.73
N LYS A 63 -5.29 -0.16 1.89
CA LYS A 63 -5.07 0.46 0.58
C LYS A 63 -6.29 0.26 -0.33
N ASN A 64 -6.85 -0.95 -0.37
CA ASN A 64 -8.04 -1.25 -1.16
C ASN A 64 -9.27 -0.47 -0.66
N GLU A 65 -9.47 -0.39 0.65
CA GLU A 65 -10.55 0.43 1.24
C GLU A 65 -10.42 1.90 0.84
N ARG A 66 -9.20 2.45 0.79
CA ARG A 66 -8.95 3.83 0.33
C ARG A 66 -9.23 4.00 -1.16
N LEU A 67 -8.89 3.02 -2.00
CA LEU A 67 -9.18 3.06 -3.44
C LEU A 67 -10.69 3.07 -3.69
N VAL A 68 -11.42 2.15 -3.08
CA VAL A 68 -12.88 2.06 -3.21
C VAL A 68 -13.56 3.33 -2.69
N TYR A 69 -13.09 3.87 -1.56
CA TYR A 69 -13.58 5.16 -1.05
C TYR A 69 -13.35 6.29 -2.05
N ASN A 70 -12.14 6.39 -2.61
CA ASN A 70 -11.79 7.44 -3.54
C ASN A 70 -12.58 7.33 -4.84
N GLU A 71 -12.71 6.14 -5.43
CA GLU A 71 -13.52 5.91 -6.64
C GLU A 71 -14.96 6.38 -6.42
N LYS A 72 -15.61 5.90 -5.36
CA LYS A 72 -16.98 6.33 -5.02
C LYS A 72 -17.08 7.84 -4.82
N LYS A 73 -16.11 8.44 -4.11
CA LYS A 73 -16.16 9.88 -3.81
C LYS A 73 -15.94 10.74 -5.05
N GLN A 74 -15.08 10.30 -5.96
CA GLN A 74 -14.86 10.95 -7.24
C GLN A 74 -16.13 10.93 -8.09
N GLU A 75 -16.81 9.78 -8.18
CA GLU A 75 -18.10 9.66 -8.89
C GLU A 75 -19.17 10.58 -8.29
N GLU A 76 -19.33 10.59 -6.96
CA GLU A 76 -20.25 11.50 -6.25
C GLU A 76 -19.97 12.96 -6.59
N LEU A 77 -18.70 13.39 -6.50
CA LEU A 77 -18.31 14.78 -6.73
C LEU A 77 -18.55 15.21 -8.19
N ILE A 78 -18.26 14.34 -9.17
CA ILE A 78 -18.46 14.69 -10.58
C ILE A 78 -19.95 14.72 -10.92
N THR A 79 -20.72 13.71 -10.49
CA THR A 79 -22.15 13.64 -10.75
C THR A 79 -22.90 14.81 -10.10
N GLU A 80 -22.52 15.22 -8.88
CA GLU A 80 -23.06 16.41 -8.21
C GLU A 80 -22.69 17.70 -8.97
N LYS A 81 -21.43 17.83 -9.41
CA LYS A 81 -20.93 19.04 -10.07
C LYS A 81 -21.52 19.23 -11.48
N LEU A 82 -21.63 18.15 -12.25
CA LEU A 82 -22.11 18.15 -13.63
C LEU A 82 -23.62 17.93 -13.73
N LYS A 83 -24.27 17.45 -12.66
CA LYS A 83 -25.69 17.03 -12.65
C LYS A 83 -26.02 16.00 -13.73
N LEU A 84 -25.06 15.12 -14.02
CA LEU A 84 -25.15 14.06 -15.02
C LEU A 84 -24.96 12.70 -14.35
N SER A 85 -25.52 11.65 -14.92
CA SER A 85 -25.26 10.27 -14.51
C SER A 85 -23.81 9.89 -14.81
N ILE A 86 -23.17 9.11 -13.95
CA ILE A 86 -21.79 8.65 -14.17
C ILE A 86 -21.64 7.83 -15.45
N THR A 87 -22.71 7.16 -15.89
CA THR A 87 -22.76 6.39 -17.15
C THR A 87 -22.56 7.25 -18.40
N ASP A 88 -22.86 8.55 -18.29
CA ASP A 88 -22.78 9.51 -19.40
C ASP A 88 -21.47 10.30 -19.36
N ILE A 89 -20.56 9.92 -18.46
CA ILE A 89 -19.33 10.62 -18.16
C ILE A 89 -18.14 9.67 -18.39
N LEU A 90 -17.27 10.02 -19.33
CA LEU A 90 -16.00 9.32 -19.56
C LEU A 90 -14.87 10.05 -18.84
N ILE A 91 -14.18 9.37 -17.92
CA ILE A 91 -13.06 9.92 -17.15
C ILE A 91 -11.76 9.25 -17.60
N GLU A 92 -10.80 10.05 -18.08
CA GLU A 92 -9.50 9.56 -18.57
C GLU A 92 -8.37 10.25 -17.79
N PRO A 93 -7.42 9.51 -17.19
CA PRO A 93 -6.24 10.11 -16.58
C PRO A 93 -5.30 10.65 -17.66
N VAL A 94 -4.83 11.88 -17.50
CA VAL A 94 -3.83 12.46 -18.40
C VAL A 94 -2.45 12.00 -17.91
N SER A 95 -1.80 11.15 -18.71
CA SER A 95 -0.54 10.50 -18.37
C SER A 95 0.50 11.49 -17.84
N LYS A 96 1.17 11.12 -16.74
CA LYS A 96 2.21 11.90 -16.06
C LYS A 96 1.74 13.24 -15.47
N THR A 97 0.44 13.41 -15.22
CA THR A 97 -0.10 14.61 -14.55
C THR A 97 -1.08 14.26 -13.45
N GLU A 98 -1.40 15.22 -12.57
CA GLU A 98 -2.48 15.11 -11.57
C GLU A 98 -3.89 15.32 -12.15
N TYR A 99 -3.98 15.49 -13.48
CA TYR A 99 -5.19 15.91 -14.16
C TYR A 99 -5.94 14.75 -14.78
N TYR A 100 -7.26 14.86 -14.74
CA TYR A 100 -8.19 13.99 -15.42
C TYR A 100 -8.93 14.80 -16.48
N LYS A 101 -9.11 14.19 -17.64
CA LYS A 101 -9.97 14.67 -18.70
C LYS A 101 -11.32 13.99 -18.52
N VAL A 102 -12.37 14.79 -18.39
CA VAL A 102 -13.75 14.31 -18.29
C VAL A 102 -14.52 14.72 -19.52
N THR A 103 -15.08 13.75 -20.23
CA THR A 103 -15.86 13.97 -21.44
C THR A 103 -17.31 13.62 -21.15
N THR A 104 -18.21 14.54 -21.43
CA THR A 104 -19.67 14.37 -21.30
C THR A 104 -20.36 14.75 -22.60
N ASN A 105 -21.66 14.54 -22.66
CA ASN A 105 -22.52 15.07 -23.73
C ASN A 105 -22.54 16.62 -23.78
N THR A 106 -22.25 17.30 -22.67
CA THR A 106 -22.23 18.78 -22.56
C THR A 106 -20.86 19.40 -22.85
N GLY A 107 -19.78 18.61 -22.83
CA GLY A 107 -18.46 19.12 -23.18
C GLY A 107 -17.30 18.31 -22.61
N ILE A 108 -16.12 18.92 -22.64
CA ILE A 108 -14.88 18.34 -22.13
C ILE A 108 -14.36 19.23 -20.99
N TYR A 109 -14.04 18.61 -19.86
CA TYR A 109 -13.57 19.25 -18.65
C TYR A 109 -12.18 18.73 -18.27
N LYS A 110 -11.36 19.62 -17.70
CA LYS A 110 -10.13 19.31 -16.99
C LYS A 110 -10.41 19.38 -15.50
N LEU A 111 -10.07 18.33 -14.77
CA LEU A 111 -10.20 18.34 -13.32
C LEU A 111 -8.94 17.82 -12.63
N ALA A 112 -8.74 18.26 -11.39
CA ALA A 112 -7.79 17.71 -10.44
C ALA A 112 -8.48 17.58 -9.08
N TYR A 113 -8.22 16.49 -8.37
CA TYR A 113 -8.78 16.27 -7.04
C TYR A 113 -7.90 16.86 -5.94
N ALA A 114 -8.54 17.31 -4.87
CA ALA A 114 -7.89 17.64 -3.62
C ALA A 114 -7.89 16.40 -2.71
N TYR A 115 -6.76 16.15 -2.05
CA TYR A 115 -6.56 15.02 -1.16
C TYR A 115 -6.25 15.49 0.26
N ASP A 116 -6.75 14.75 1.26
CA ASP A 116 -6.37 14.93 2.65
C ASP A 116 -4.97 14.30 2.94
N PRO A 117 -4.41 14.47 4.16
CA PRO A 117 -3.14 13.84 4.54
C PRO A 117 -3.14 12.30 4.50
N ASN A 118 -4.32 11.66 4.48
CA ASN A 118 -4.49 10.21 4.35
C ASN A 118 -4.66 9.75 2.89
N ASN A 119 -4.48 10.67 1.94
CA ASN A 119 -4.66 10.47 0.50
C ASN A 119 -6.10 10.11 0.10
N ARG A 120 -7.08 10.62 0.85
CA ARG A 120 -8.52 10.51 0.55
C ARG A 120 -9.00 11.72 -0.22
N VAL A 121 -9.83 11.51 -1.23
CA VAL A 121 -10.42 12.60 -2.03
C VAL A 121 -11.40 13.39 -1.16
N ILE A 122 -11.19 14.69 -1.06
CA ILE A 122 -12.06 15.60 -0.28
C ILE A 122 -12.83 16.60 -1.16
N GLY A 123 -12.45 16.74 -2.42
CA GLY A 123 -13.07 17.70 -3.33
C GLY A 123 -12.26 17.92 -4.61
N PHE A 124 -12.58 18.99 -5.32
CA PHE A 124 -11.81 19.43 -6.49
C PHE A 124 -10.78 20.48 -6.11
N LYS A 125 -9.54 20.26 -6.53
CA LYS A 125 -8.48 21.28 -6.56
C LYS A 125 -8.67 22.20 -7.77
N GLU A 126 -9.04 21.63 -8.92
CA GLU A 126 -9.33 22.37 -10.15
C GLU A 126 -10.51 21.68 -10.86
N PHE A 127 -11.43 22.47 -11.40
CA PHE A 127 -12.52 21.98 -12.25
C PHE A 127 -12.82 23.05 -13.31
N LYS A 128 -12.40 22.80 -14.56
CA LYS A 128 -12.48 23.77 -15.65
C LYS A 128 -13.02 23.13 -16.92
N GLN A 129 -14.06 23.74 -17.50
CA GLN A 129 -14.52 23.35 -18.83
C GLN A 129 -13.52 23.83 -19.88
N ILE A 130 -13.08 22.92 -20.75
CA ILE A 130 -12.15 23.20 -21.86
C ILE A 130 -12.93 23.45 -23.14
N THR A 131 -13.97 22.64 -23.38
CA THR A 131 -14.83 22.74 -24.56
C THR A 131 -16.28 22.53 -24.14
N SER A 132 -17.20 23.25 -24.76
CA SER A 132 -18.64 23.00 -24.65
C SER A 132 -19.10 22.41 -25.97
N THR A 133 -19.88 21.34 -25.93
CA THR A 133 -20.72 20.95 -27.06
C THR A 133 -21.93 21.87 -27.00
N ILE A 134 -21.92 22.92 -27.82
CA ILE A 134 -23.11 23.78 -28.02
C ILE A 134 -24.06 22.93 -28.86
N ASN A 135 -25.24 22.66 -28.33
CA ASN A 135 -26.41 22.26 -29.11
C ASN A 135 -27.46 23.35 -28.92
#